data_AF-A0A0F8XZI0-F1
#
_entry.id   AF-A0A0F8XZI0-F1
#
_cell.length_a   1.000
_cell.length_b   1.000
_cell.length_c   1.000
_cell.angle_alpha   90.00
_cell.angle_beta   90.00
_cell.angle_gamma   90.00
#
_symmetry.space_group_name_H-M   'P 1'
#
loop_
_entity.id
_entity.type
_entity.pdbx_description
1 polymer ?
#
loop_
_entity_poly.entity_id
_entity_poly.type
_entity_poly.pdbx_seq_one_letter_code
_entity_poly.pdbx_strand_id
1 'polypeptide(L)'
;MHKSPRLGIVLLSFCCFHLFVLCGQPQISSAAETPNSKPVTGNARIPISKETTYFTGPIRPDGTLDYVSALNRRFGRGVTQDNNAAVLLIKAFGPGFIGPQIRKEVTRRLGLGGISETGDYFVGLEVFIADKDEREEKIDEATKAPWSPEQYPKLAKWLEANRRPLELVTEASKCSRYFLPIVLDQKCIGLVGYDEPDLNTFRWFGRALVARAMLSLDSGDINNAMGDLLAAHRLGRLIGQSPTVIHALVAISIDAMASDGDYGLAKSKRLSTVQAKSYLRELQILQPLPDIVEMHDVFERCFHLEFVMLLFRLGPGTLDEILRNELKVSAEWMENNIPDTAELNAVR
;
A
#
# COMPACT_ATOMS: atom_id res chain seq x y z
N MET A 1 -21.07 23.52 33.61
CA MET A 1 -20.96 22.63 32.43
C MET A 1 -19.98 23.23 31.44
N HIS A 2 -18.68 22.97 31.60
CA HIS A 2 -17.66 23.43 30.64
C HIS A 2 -17.50 22.38 29.55
N LYS A 3 -17.96 22.71 28.33
CA LYS A 3 -17.61 21.98 27.12
C LYS A 3 -16.20 22.38 26.73
N SER A 4 -15.23 21.48 26.90
CA SER A 4 -13.86 21.69 26.42
C SER A 4 -13.80 21.48 24.90
N PRO A 5 -13.36 22.46 24.10
CA PRO A 5 -13.26 22.34 22.64
C PRO A 5 -12.12 21.41 22.17
N ARG A 6 -11.31 20.88 23.11
CA ARG A 6 -10.16 20.02 22.81
C ARG A 6 -10.51 18.59 22.39
N LEU A 7 -11.72 18.11 22.70
CA LEU A 7 -12.15 16.76 22.30
C LEU A 7 -12.58 16.69 20.82
N GLY A 8 -13.02 17.82 20.25
CA GLY A 8 -13.40 17.91 18.83
C GLY A 8 -12.21 17.89 17.87
N ILE A 9 -11.04 18.38 18.30
CA ILE A 9 -9.81 18.42 17.48
C ILE A 9 -9.16 17.03 17.37
N VAL A 10 -9.28 16.21 18.42
CA VAL A 10 -8.77 14.82 18.42
C VAL A 10 -9.63 13.91 17.54
N LEU A 11 -10.95 14.11 17.53
CA LEU A 11 -11.88 13.40 16.65
C LEU A 11 -11.84 13.89 15.20
N LEU A 12 -11.57 15.18 14.93
CA LEU A 12 -11.34 15.67 13.56
C LEU A 12 -10.02 15.16 12.98
N SER A 13 -8.98 15.02 13.80
CA SER A 13 -7.70 14.42 13.36
C SER A 13 -7.87 12.95 12.97
N PHE A 14 -8.81 12.23 13.59
CA PHE A 14 -9.19 10.85 13.27
C PHE A 14 -9.76 10.69 11.85
N CYS A 15 -10.60 11.62 11.40
CA CYS A 15 -11.13 11.60 10.04
C CYS A 15 -10.13 12.17 9.03
N CYS A 16 -9.41 13.24 9.38
CA CYS A 16 -8.48 13.88 8.45
C CYS A 16 -7.26 13.00 8.15
N PHE A 17 -6.67 12.30 9.11
CA PHE A 17 -5.47 11.48 8.84
C PHE A 17 -5.76 10.32 7.88
N HIS A 18 -6.93 9.68 7.98
CA HIS A 18 -7.35 8.64 7.02
C HIS A 18 -7.84 9.21 5.67
N LEU A 19 -8.45 10.41 5.65
CA LEU A 19 -8.78 11.09 4.38
C LEU A 19 -7.53 11.58 3.63
N PHE A 20 -6.45 11.95 4.33
CA PHE A 20 -5.18 12.37 3.72
C PHE A 20 -4.45 11.23 3.00
N VAL A 21 -4.61 9.98 3.46
CA VAL A 21 -4.00 8.81 2.79
C VAL A 21 -4.69 8.46 1.46
N LEU A 22 -5.95 8.86 1.25
CA LEU A 22 -6.67 8.62 -0.01
C LEU A 22 -6.21 9.53 -1.17
N CYS A 23 -5.47 10.62 -0.91
CA CYS A 23 -5.06 11.59 -1.93
C CYS A 23 -3.62 11.42 -2.48
N GLY A 24 -2.93 10.32 -2.13
CA GLY A 24 -1.53 10.12 -2.52
C GLY A 24 -0.58 10.83 -1.56
N GLN A 25 0.40 10.08 -1.03
CA GLN A 25 1.38 10.59 -0.08
C GLN A 25 2.58 11.20 -0.83
N PRO A 26 3.10 12.35 -0.36
CA PRO A 26 4.41 12.86 -0.73
C PRO A 26 5.55 11.88 -0.51
N GLN A 27 6.55 11.86 -1.39
CA GLN A 27 7.89 11.46 -0.98
C GLN A 27 8.46 12.51 -0.02
N ILE A 28 8.86 12.08 1.18
CA ILE A 28 9.39 12.93 2.26
C ILE A 28 10.70 13.61 1.80
N SER A 29 10.68 14.94 1.69
CA SER A 29 11.89 15.75 1.54
C SER A 29 12.53 16.03 2.90
N SER A 30 13.85 16.01 2.89
CA SER A 30 14.76 16.11 4.02
C SER A 30 14.79 17.52 4.62
N ALA A 31 14.10 17.75 5.76
CA ALA A 31 14.50 18.72 6.80
C ALA A 31 13.57 18.66 8.02
N ALA A 32 13.81 17.72 8.94
CA ALA A 32 13.30 17.83 10.31
C ALA A 32 14.45 17.57 11.27
N GLU A 33 14.81 18.60 12.05
CA GLU A 33 15.70 18.45 13.19
C GLU A 33 14.96 17.73 14.31
N THR A 34 15.59 16.69 14.87
CA THR A 34 15.10 16.01 16.07
C THR A 34 14.94 17.00 17.23
N PRO A 35 13.73 17.19 17.79
CA PRO A 35 13.54 18.10 18.91
C PRO A 35 14.31 17.59 20.13
N ASN A 36 15.18 18.43 20.67
CA ASN A 36 15.94 18.15 21.89
C ASN A 36 15.05 18.42 23.12
N SER A 37 14.01 17.60 23.34
CA SER A 37 13.13 17.73 24.51
C SER A 37 13.60 16.82 25.65
N LYS A 38 13.80 17.41 26.84
CA LYS A 38 14.08 16.65 28.06
C LYS A 38 12.85 15.83 28.45
N PRO A 39 12.98 14.53 28.75
CA PRO A 39 11.85 13.69 29.13
C PRO A 39 11.16 14.26 30.38
N VAL A 40 9.83 14.31 30.37
CA VAL A 40 9.04 14.74 31.54
C VAL A 40 9.28 13.75 32.67
N THR A 41 9.91 14.21 33.76
CA THR A 41 10.24 13.40 34.94
C THR A 41 9.01 13.18 35.83
N GLY A 42 7.99 12.52 35.28
CA GLY A 42 6.84 12.03 36.03
C GLY A 42 7.01 10.54 36.40
N ASN A 43 6.83 10.19 37.67
CA ASN A 43 6.90 8.80 38.16
C ASN A 43 5.77 7.88 37.69
N ALA A 44 4.83 8.37 36.87
CA ALA A 44 3.77 7.53 36.33
C ALA A 44 4.38 6.56 35.30
N ARG A 45 4.06 5.28 35.43
CA ARG A 45 4.47 4.22 34.49
C ARG A 45 3.21 3.68 33.83
N ILE A 46 3.24 3.52 32.52
CA ILE A 46 2.17 2.82 31.79
C ILE A 46 2.28 1.34 32.16
N PRO A 47 1.26 0.73 32.80
CA PRO A 47 1.31 -0.70 33.10
C PRO A 47 1.31 -1.49 31.79
N ILE A 48 2.19 -2.49 31.68
CA ILE A 48 2.31 -3.33 30.49
C ILE A 48 1.50 -4.60 30.70
N SER A 49 0.44 -4.77 29.92
CA SER A 49 -0.46 -5.91 29.99
C SER A 49 -1.23 -6.07 28.67
N LYS A 50 -1.94 -7.20 28.50
CA LYS A 50 -2.85 -7.37 27.37
C LYS A 50 -3.96 -6.30 27.34
N GLU A 51 -4.42 -5.87 28.51
CA GLU A 51 -5.48 -4.89 28.66
C GLU A 51 -5.02 -3.47 28.34
N THR A 52 -3.80 -3.09 28.75
CA THR A 52 -3.31 -1.71 28.61
C THR A 52 -2.51 -1.48 27.33
N THR A 53 -1.69 -2.45 26.92
CA THR A 53 -0.74 -2.28 25.80
C THR A 53 -0.93 -3.30 24.69
N TYR A 54 -1.92 -4.20 24.78
CA TYR A 54 -2.25 -5.27 23.83
C TYR A 54 -1.14 -6.33 23.60
N PHE A 55 0.11 -5.93 23.51
CA PHE A 55 1.28 -6.78 23.60
C PHE A 55 1.97 -6.57 24.96
N THR A 56 2.70 -7.57 25.41
CA THR A 56 3.46 -7.54 26.66
C THR A 56 4.97 -7.38 26.44
N GLY A 57 5.42 -7.41 25.18
CA GLY A 57 6.79 -7.13 24.80
C GLY A 57 6.98 -7.11 23.29
N PRO A 58 8.15 -6.66 22.79
CA PRO A 58 9.30 -6.19 23.56
C PRO A 58 9.10 -4.86 24.29
N ILE A 59 9.95 -4.59 25.29
CA ILE A 59 9.96 -3.38 26.11
C ILE A 59 11.26 -2.61 25.81
N ARG A 60 11.15 -1.30 25.60
CA ARG A 60 12.26 -0.38 25.37
C ARG A 60 13.03 -0.10 26.67
N PRO A 61 14.28 0.40 26.60
CA PRO A 61 15.08 0.71 27.80
C PRO A 61 14.42 1.70 28.77
N ASP A 62 13.56 2.58 28.25
CA ASP A 62 12.78 3.56 29.01
C ASP A 62 11.50 2.98 29.65
N GLY A 63 11.28 1.67 29.53
CA GLY A 63 10.16 0.96 30.16
C GLY A 63 8.86 1.02 29.38
N THR A 64 8.82 1.56 28.15
CA THR A 64 7.60 1.51 27.32
C THR A 64 7.62 0.37 26.30
N LEU A 65 6.46 -0.05 25.80
CA LEU A 65 6.37 -1.12 24.82
C LEU A 65 6.98 -0.68 23.47
N ASP A 66 7.63 -1.60 22.76
CA ASP A 66 8.09 -1.44 21.38
C ASP A 66 7.13 -2.13 20.40
N TYR A 67 6.14 -1.36 19.93
CA TYR A 67 5.11 -1.85 19.01
C TYR A 67 5.66 -2.23 17.64
N VAL A 68 6.64 -1.50 17.11
CA VAL A 68 7.27 -1.81 15.81
C VAL A 68 7.87 -3.21 15.82
N SER A 69 8.63 -3.55 16.86
CA SER A 69 9.21 -4.88 16.99
C SER A 69 8.15 -5.95 17.30
N ALA A 70 7.10 -5.63 18.07
CA ALA A 70 5.99 -6.55 18.34
C ALA A 70 5.23 -6.92 17.04
N LEU A 71 4.89 -5.91 16.23
CA LEU A 71 4.19 -6.07 14.96
C LEU A 71 5.05 -6.82 13.95
N ASN A 72 6.33 -6.46 13.79
CA ASN A 72 7.26 -7.21 12.94
C ASN A 72 7.34 -8.69 13.34
N ARG A 73 7.38 -9.01 14.64
CA ARG A 73 7.37 -10.41 15.12
C ARG A 73 6.07 -11.13 14.83
N ARG A 74 4.93 -10.44 14.90
CA ARG A 74 3.62 -11.03 14.60
C ARG A 74 3.48 -11.32 13.11
N PHE A 75 3.60 -10.29 12.28
CA PHE A 75 3.32 -10.38 10.84
C PHE A 75 4.44 -11.09 10.07
N GLY A 76 5.69 -10.98 10.52
CA GLY A 76 6.84 -11.69 9.93
C GLY A 76 6.97 -13.16 10.31
N ARG A 77 6.10 -13.68 11.20
CA ARG A 77 6.17 -15.08 11.64
C ARG A 77 5.95 -16.05 10.48
N GLY A 78 6.90 -16.96 10.28
CA GLY A 78 6.83 -17.99 9.22
C GLY A 78 7.06 -17.46 7.80
N VAL A 79 7.47 -16.20 7.67
CA VAL A 79 7.84 -15.60 6.39
C VAL A 79 9.28 -15.97 6.07
N THR A 80 9.51 -16.39 4.82
CA THR A 80 10.82 -16.73 4.26
C THR A 80 10.99 -15.96 2.94
N GLN A 81 12.20 -15.96 2.36
CA GLN A 81 12.40 -15.31 1.07
C GLN A 81 11.56 -15.97 -0.05
N ASP A 82 11.44 -17.30 -0.02
CA ASP A 82 10.77 -18.08 -1.07
C ASP A 82 9.25 -17.95 -1.03
N ASN A 83 8.68 -17.78 0.17
CA ASN A 83 7.23 -17.71 0.34
C ASN A 83 6.68 -16.28 0.40
N ASN A 84 7.53 -15.25 0.31
CA ASN A 84 7.17 -13.85 0.49
C ASN A 84 7.09 -13.08 -0.84
N ALA A 85 5.87 -12.70 -1.22
CA ALA A 85 5.60 -11.90 -2.41
C ALA A 85 6.35 -10.56 -2.43
N ALA A 86 6.65 -9.96 -1.26
CA ALA A 86 7.35 -8.66 -1.20
C ALA A 86 8.70 -8.67 -1.93
N VAL A 87 9.40 -9.81 -1.93
CA VAL A 87 10.70 -9.99 -2.61
C VAL A 87 10.56 -9.81 -4.12
N LEU A 88 9.52 -10.40 -4.72
CA LEU A 88 9.26 -10.32 -6.15
C LEU A 88 8.65 -8.96 -6.55
N LEU A 89 7.78 -8.41 -5.70
CA LEU A 89 7.18 -7.09 -5.92
C LEU A 89 8.22 -5.97 -5.90
N ILE A 90 9.20 -6.03 -4.98
CA ILE A 90 10.35 -5.12 -4.97
C ILE A 90 11.17 -5.24 -6.26
N LYS A 91 11.36 -6.46 -6.78
CA LYS A 91 12.08 -6.66 -8.05
C LYS A 91 11.29 -6.13 -9.25
N ALA A 92 9.96 -6.12 -9.19
CA ALA A 92 9.10 -5.62 -10.25
C ALA A 92 9.06 -4.09 -10.28
N PHE A 93 8.97 -3.42 -9.12
CA PHE A 93 8.92 -1.96 -9.05
C PHE A 93 10.28 -1.27 -9.00
N GLY A 94 11.31 -2.00 -8.53
CA GLY A 94 12.64 -1.44 -8.35
C GLY A 94 12.75 -0.51 -7.15
N PRO A 95 13.76 0.38 -7.15
CA PRO A 95 14.16 1.16 -5.98
C PRO A 95 13.08 2.15 -5.51
N GLY A 96 12.22 2.62 -6.41
CA GLY A 96 11.17 3.59 -6.10
C GLY A 96 10.06 3.06 -5.18
N PHE A 97 9.93 1.74 -5.07
CA PHE A 97 8.91 1.11 -4.22
C PHE A 97 9.11 1.34 -2.73
N ILE A 98 10.37 1.46 -2.30
CA ILE A 98 10.73 1.66 -0.91
C ILE A 98 11.46 3.00 -0.78
N GLY A 99 10.96 3.84 0.13
CA GLY A 99 11.55 5.13 0.45
C GLY A 99 13.06 5.02 0.70
N PRO A 100 13.88 5.94 0.16
CA PRO A 100 15.34 5.81 0.18
C PRO A 100 15.93 5.70 1.59
N GLN A 101 15.26 6.30 2.59
CA GLN A 101 15.71 6.31 3.99
C GLN A 101 15.68 4.92 4.65
N ILE A 102 14.70 4.09 4.28
CA ILE A 102 14.50 2.77 4.89
C ILE A 102 14.92 1.62 3.96
N ARG A 103 15.15 1.89 2.66
CA ARG A 103 15.43 0.89 1.62
C ARG A 103 16.54 -0.09 2.00
N LYS A 104 17.66 0.40 2.54
CA LYS A 104 18.79 -0.45 2.94
C LYS A 104 18.41 -1.44 4.04
N GLU A 105 17.63 -1.01 5.02
CA GLU A 105 17.24 -1.87 6.14
C GLU A 105 16.13 -2.85 5.74
N VAL A 106 15.16 -2.41 4.92
CA VAL A 106 14.11 -3.27 4.36
C VAL A 106 14.73 -4.39 3.51
N THR A 107 15.61 -4.05 2.57
CA THR A 107 16.27 -5.04 1.70
C THR A 107 17.11 -6.02 2.51
N ARG A 108 17.87 -5.55 3.50
CA ARG A 108 18.63 -6.41 4.42
C ARG A 108 17.74 -7.39 5.16
N ARG A 109 16.59 -6.94 5.71
CA ARG A 109 15.64 -7.81 6.43
C ARG A 109 14.95 -8.83 5.54
N LEU A 110 14.78 -8.51 4.27
CA LEU A 110 14.21 -9.42 3.26
C LEU A 110 15.24 -10.37 2.63
N GLY A 111 16.52 -10.29 3.02
CA GLY A 111 17.58 -11.08 2.39
C GLY A 111 17.87 -10.67 0.94
N LEU A 112 17.52 -9.44 0.57
CA LEU A 112 17.90 -8.84 -0.71
C LEU A 112 19.31 -8.25 -0.56
N GLY A 113 20.22 -8.56 -1.49
CA GLY A 113 21.57 -7.98 -1.55
C GLY A 113 21.61 -6.50 -1.98
N GLY A 114 20.50 -5.78 -1.80
CA GLY A 114 20.23 -4.48 -2.40
C GLY A 114 19.26 -4.56 -3.59
N ILE A 115 18.92 -3.40 -4.14
CA ILE A 115 18.13 -3.22 -5.36
C ILE A 115 18.97 -2.33 -6.27
N SER A 116 19.11 -2.70 -7.55
CA SER A 116 19.81 -1.86 -8.52
C SER A 116 19.03 -0.57 -8.74
N GLU A 117 19.72 0.56 -8.98
CA GLU A 117 19.04 1.80 -9.35
C GLU A 117 18.48 1.74 -10.78
N THR A 118 19.02 0.84 -11.61
CA THR A 118 18.58 0.59 -12.98
C THR A 118 18.13 -0.85 -13.17
N GLY A 119 17.10 -1.06 -13.99
CA GLY A 119 16.58 -2.38 -14.32
C GLY A 119 15.27 -2.30 -15.10
N ASP A 120 14.78 -3.45 -15.53
CA ASP A 120 13.49 -3.60 -16.22
C ASP A 120 12.34 -3.53 -15.20
N TYR A 121 12.17 -2.36 -14.62
CA TYR A 121 11.16 -2.07 -13.60
C TYR A 121 9.85 -1.60 -14.22
N PHE A 122 8.80 -1.60 -13.39
CA PHE A 122 7.50 -1.14 -13.80
C PHE A 122 7.56 0.34 -14.22
N VAL A 123 7.10 0.60 -15.44
CA VAL A 123 7.01 1.94 -16.02
C VAL A 123 5.58 2.44 -15.86
N GLY A 124 5.40 3.60 -15.24
CA GLY A 124 4.10 4.23 -15.07
C GLY A 124 3.44 4.63 -16.39
N LEU A 125 2.11 4.64 -16.42
CA LEU A 125 1.34 4.89 -17.64
C LEU A 125 1.47 6.35 -18.13
N GLU A 126 1.80 7.28 -17.23
CA GLU A 126 2.11 8.68 -17.53
C GLU A 126 3.22 8.86 -18.57
N VAL A 127 4.13 7.89 -18.70
CA VAL A 127 5.19 7.92 -19.72
C VAL A 127 4.61 7.79 -21.14
N PHE A 128 3.45 7.15 -21.28
CA PHE A 128 2.80 6.89 -22.56
C PHE A 128 1.60 7.80 -22.80
N ILE A 129 0.88 8.18 -21.73
CA ILE A 129 -0.30 9.06 -21.77
C ILE A 129 -0.09 10.17 -20.74
N ALA A 130 0.33 11.35 -21.21
CA ALA A 130 0.63 12.49 -20.34
C ALA A 130 -0.64 13.09 -19.71
N ASP A 131 -1.73 13.14 -20.45
CA ASP A 131 -3.01 13.67 -19.96
C ASP A 131 -3.63 12.72 -18.92
N LYS A 132 -3.95 13.25 -17.73
CA LYS A 132 -4.44 12.44 -16.61
C LYS A 132 -5.83 11.88 -16.87
N ASP A 133 -6.71 12.65 -17.48
CA ASP A 133 -8.10 12.26 -17.69
C ASP A 133 -8.18 11.21 -18.81
N GLU A 134 -7.43 11.41 -19.92
CA GLU A 134 -7.24 10.40 -20.97
C GLU A 134 -6.68 9.11 -20.37
N ARG A 135 -5.68 9.20 -19.47
CA ARG A 135 -5.07 8.04 -18.85
C ARG A 135 -6.06 7.24 -18.01
N GLU A 136 -6.81 7.89 -17.11
CA GLU A 136 -7.78 7.21 -16.25
C GLU A 136 -8.97 6.66 -17.06
N GLU A 137 -9.47 7.38 -18.06
CA GLU A 137 -10.52 6.89 -18.95
C GLU A 137 -10.07 5.63 -19.70
N LYS A 138 -8.90 5.68 -20.36
CA LYS A 138 -8.44 4.57 -21.21
C LYS A 138 -8.12 3.33 -20.39
N ILE A 139 -7.50 3.47 -19.21
CA ILE A 139 -7.25 2.30 -18.37
C ILE A 139 -8.54 1.70 -17.82
N ASP A 140 -9.52 2.54 -17.43
CA ASP A 140 -10.83 2.07 -16.96
C ASP A 140 -11.57 1.28 -18.05
N GLU A 141 -11.62 1.80 -19.28
CA GLU A 141 -12.17 1.10 -20.44
C GLU A 141 -11.47 -0.26 -20.70
N ALA A 142 -10.13 -0.24 -20.71
CA ALA A 142 -9.31 -1.41 -21.00
C ALA A 142 -9.41 -2.53 -19.95
N THR A 143 -9.88 -2.23 -18.74
CA THR A 143 -10.09 -3.22 -17.68
C THR A 143 -11.47 -3.87 -17.70
N LYS A 144 -12.43 -3.33 -18.45
CA LYS A 144 -13.85 -3.77 -18.40
C LYS A 144 -14.28 -4.64 -19.58
N ALA A 145 -13.59 -4.55 -20.71
CA ALA A 145 -13.97 -5.26 -21.93
C ALA A 145 -12.75 -5.64 -22.78
N PRO A 146 -12.84 -6.71 -23.60
CA PRO A 146 -11.80 -7.04 -24.57
C PRO A 146 -11.47 -5.85 -25.48
N TRP A 147 -10.20 -5.64 -25.78
CA TRP A 147 -9.70 -4.54 -26.59
C TRP A 147 -8.47 -4.99 -27.41
N SER A 148 -8.25 -4.34 -28.56
CA SER A 148 -7.13 -4.66 -29.46
C SER A 148 -6.01 -3.60 -29.42
N PRO A 149 -4.77 -3.94 -29.80
CA PRO A 149 -3.67 -2.97 -29.87
C PRO A 149 -3.96 -1.76 -30.77
N GLU A 150 -4.80 -1.90 -31.79
CA GLU A 150 -5.20 -0.83 -32.69
C GLU A 150 -6.18 0.15 -32.02
N GLN A 151 -7.03 -0.36 -31.11
CA GLN A 151 -7.96 0.46 -30.34
C GLN A 151 -7.21 1.34 -29.33
N TYR A 152 -6.24 0.77 -28.61
CA TYR A 152 -5.47 1.47 -27.57
C TYR A 152 -3.94 1.29 -27.73
N PRO A 153 -3.31 1.90 -28.76
CA PRO A 153 -1.90 1.65 -29.08
C PRO A 153 -0.92 2.10 -28.00
N LYS A 154 -1.25 3.17 -27.25
CA LYS A 154 -0.43 3.63 -26.12
C LYS A 154 -0.47 2.63 -24.95
N LEU A 155 -1.64 2.05 -24.65
CA LEU A 155 -1.79 1.02 -23.62
C LEU A 155 -1.08 -0.28 -24.01
N ALA A 156 -1.18 -0.71 -25.27
CA ALA A 156 -0.46 -1.88 -25.76
C ALA A 156 1.06 -1.72 -25.58
N LYS A 157 1.62 -0.56 -25.93
CA LYS A 157 3.04 -0.26 -25.73
C LYS A 157 3.42 -0.23 -24.24
N TRP A 158 2.56 0.33 -23.40
CA TRP A 158 2.78 0.35 -21.95
C TRP A 158 2.80 -1.06 -21.35
N LEU A 159 1.86 -1.93 -21.72
CA LEU A 159 1.86 -3.33 -21.28
C LEU A 159 3.08 -4.10 -21.78
N GLU A 160 3.53 -3.82 -23.01
CA GLU A 160 4.73 -4.42 -23.57
C GLU A 160 6.00 -4.00 -22.80
N ALA A 161 6.15 -2.70 -22.50
CA ALA A 161 7.24 -2.19 -21.67
C ALA A 161 7.24 -2.80 -20.26
N ASN A 162 6.06 -3.21 -19.77
CA ASN A 162 5.87 -3.81 -18.46
C ASN A 162 5.80 -5.34 -18.47
N ARG A 163 6.13 -6.01 -19.59
CA ARG A 163 6.05 -7.48 -19.68
C ARG A 163 6.79 -8.18 -18.54
N ARG A 164 8.05 -7.81 -18.32
CA ARG A 164 8.91 -8.41 -17.29
C ARG A 164 8.45 -8.11 -15.86
N PRO A 165 8.12 -6.85 -15.49
CA PRO A 165 7.48 -6.54 -14.21
C PRO A 165 6.21 -7.37 -13.98
N LEU A 166 5.33 -7.47 -14.98
CA LEU A 166 4.07 -8.21 -14.83
C LEU A 166 4.26 -9.72 -14.68
N GLU A 167 5.28 -10.31 -15.32
CA GLU A 167 5.68 -11.70 -15.03
C GLU A 167 6.06 -11.88 -13.55
N LEU A 168 6.87 -10.97 -13.00
CA LEU A 168 7.27 -11.02 -11.59
C LEU A 168 6.06 -10.88 -10.66
N VAL A 169 5.07 -10.06 -11.02
CA VAL A 169 3.82 -9.90 -10.25
C VAL A 169 2.97 -11.17 -10.34
N THR A 170 2.85 -11.77 -11.53
CA THR A 170 2.15 -13.06 -11.69
C THR A 170 2.82 -14.14 -10.84
N GLU A 171 4.15 -14.20 -10.79
CA GLU A 171 4.87 -15.12 -9.89
C GLU A 171 4.67 -14.76 -8.41
N ALA A 172 4.71 -13.47 -8.05
CA ALA A 172 4.44 -13.00 -6.69
C ALA A 172 3.05 -13.42 -6.20
N SER A 173 2.05 -13.41 -7.11
CA SER A 173 0.68 -13.80 -6.80
C SER A 173 0.54 -15.28 -6.38
N LYS A 174 1.57 -16.11 -6.64
CA LYS A 174 1.60 -17.54 -6.27
C LYS A 174 2.25 -17.78 -4.91
N CYS A 175 2.90 -16.78 -4.32
CA CYS A 175 3.44 -16.88 -2.97
C CYS A 175 2.32 -17.08 -1.95
N SER A 176 2.62 -17.72 -0.82
CA SER A 176 1.63 -17.91 0.25
C SER A 176 1.58 -16.74 1.23
N ARG A 177 2.64 -15.92 1.29
CA ARG A 177 2.78 -14.84 2.25
C ARG A 177 3.13 -13.52 1.56
N TYR A 178 2.69 -12.43 2.16
CA TYR A 178 3.21 -11.10 1.92
C TYR A 178 3.57 -10.49 3.27
N PHE A 179 4.79 -10.01 3.39
CA PHE A 179 5.24 -9.25 4.54
C PHE A 179 6.34 -8.30 4.13
N LEU A 180 6.07 -7.01 4.31
CA LEU A 180 7.07 -5.97 4.25
C LEU A 180 7.43 -5.55 5.69
N PRO A 181 8.71 -5.61 6.09
CA PRO A 181 9.12 -5.21 7.42
C PRO A 181 8.77 -3.76 7.71
N ILE A 182 8.15 -3.51 8.87
CA ILE A 182 7.94 -2.16 9.38
C ILE A 182 9.31 -1.63 9.83
N VAL A 183 9.82 -0.63 9.11
CA VAL A 183 11.08 0.05 9.38
C VAL A 183 10.77 1.53 9.46
N LEU A 184 11.19 2.18 10.54
CA LEU A 184 11.05 3.62 10.71
C LEU A 184 12.31 4.32 10.21
N ASP A 185 12.15 5.50 9.60
CA ASP A 185 13.27 6.43 9.45
C ASP A 185 13.79 6.81 10.85
N GLN A 186 15.10 7.03 10.97
CA GLN A 186 15.74 7.45 12.21
C GLN A 186 15.21 8.78 12.75
N LYS A 187 14.61 9.60 11.88
CA LYS A 187 13.97 10.88 12.23
C LYS A 187 12.53 10.71 12.76
N CYS A 188 11.92 9.56 12.52
CA CYS A 188 10.54 9.29 12.90
C CYS A 188 10.43 8.75 14.32
N ILE A 189 9.33 9.10 14.99
CA ILE A 189 9.07 8.69 16.37
C ILE A 189 7.88 7.72 16.38
N GLY A 190 8.17 6.44 16.60
CA GLY A 190 7.16 5.39 16.65
C GLY A 190 6.42 5.19 15.32
N LEU A 191 5.29 4.49 15.38
CA LEU A 191 4.41 4.16 14.26
C LEU A 191 3.77 5.38 13.60
N VAL A 192 3.79 6.55 14.25
CA VAL A 192 3.28 7.80 13.68
C VAL A 192 4.08 8.20 12.43
N GLY A 193 5.39 7.96 12.44
CA GLY A 193 6.26 8.18 11.28
C GLY A 193 6.54 6.91 10.49
N TYR A 194 5.63 5.94 10.52
CA TYR A 194 5.72 4.80 9.64
C TYR A 194 5.35 5.22 8.21
N ASP A 195 6.37 5.33 7.37
CA ASP A 195 6.23 5.61 5.93
C ASP A 195 5.95 4.30 5.18
N GLU A 196 4.72 4.16 4.68
CA GLU A 196 4.30 3.01 3.89
C GLU A 196 4.82 3.12 2.44
N PRO A 197 5.09 2.00 1.75
CA PRO A 197 5.28 2.01 0.30
C PRO A 197 4.11 2.70 -0.40
N ASP A 198 4.36 3.31 -1.56
CA ASP A 198 3.29 3.87 -2.38
C ASP A 198 2.26 2.77 -2.71
N LEU A 199 1.07 2.90 -2.15
CA LEU A 199 0.01 1.92 -2.32
C LEU A 199 -0.70 2.06 -3.67
N ASN A 200 -0.56 3.20 -4.34
CA ASN A 200 -1.08 3.37 -5.69
C ASN A 200 -0.36 2.45 -6.66
N THR A 201 0.91 2.13 -6.41
CA THR A 201 1.66 1.24 -7.29
C THR A 201 1.01 -0.16 -7.34
N PHE A 202 0.45 -0.66 -6.23
CA PHE A 202 -0.32 -1.91 -6.23
C PHE A 202 -1.59 -1.85 -7.08
N ARG A 203 -2.32 -0.74 -7.04
CA ARG A 203 -3.52 -0.54 -7.89
C ARG A 203 -3.13 -0.57 -9.37
N TRP A 204 -1.97 -0.02 -9.72
CA TRP A 204 -1.45 -0.09 -11.09
C TRP A 204 -1.14 -1.50 -11.56
N PHE A 205 -0.65 -2.39 -10.69
CA PHE A 205 -0.53 -3.82 -11.05
C PHE A 205 -1.88 -4.49 -11.26
N GLY A 206 -2.85 -4.23 -10.40
CA GLY A 206 -4.22 -4.72 -10.59
C GLY A 206 -4.78 -4.30 -11.96
N ARG A 207 -4.71 -2.99 -12.26
CA ARG A 207 -5.13 -2.42 -13.54
C ARG A 207 -4.37 -3.02 -14.73
N ALA A 208 -3.05 -3.14 -14.64
CA ALA A 208 -2.21 -3.68 -15.72
C ALA A 208 -2.51 -5.16 -16.01
N LEU A 209 -2.68 -5.99 -14.97
CA LEU A 209 -3.05 -7.39 -15.12
C LEU A 209 -4.42 -7.54 -15.78
N VAL A 210 -5.43 -6.80 -15.29
CA VAL A 210 -6.79 -6.88 -15.86
C VAL A 210 -6.83 -6.34 -17.29
N ALA A 211 -6.12 -5.25 -17.58
CA ALA A 211 -6.00 -4.73 -18.94
C ALA A 211 -5.30 -5.73 -19.87
N ARG A 212 -4.21 -6.38 -19.43
CA ARG A 212 -3.53 -7.44 -20.19
C ARG A 212 -4.40 -8.67 -20.38
N ALA A 213 -5.24 -9.00 -19.40
CA ALA A 213 -6.22 -10.07 -19.53
C ALA A 213 -7.23 -9.78 -20.64
N MET A 214 -7.76 -8.56 -20.69
CA MET A 214 -8.73 -8.16 -21.72
C MET A 214 -8.09 -8.10 -23.12
N LEU A 215 -6.83 -7.68 -23.22
CA LEU A 215 -6.05 -7.76 -24.46
C LEU A 215 -5.87 -9.21 -24.92
N SER A 216 -5.49 -10.10 -24.00
CA SER A 216 -5.30 -11.52 -24.28
C SER A 216 -6.61 -12.16 -24.73
N LEU A 217 -7.72 -11.79 -24.08
CA LEU A 217 -9.04 -12.25 -24.43
C LEU A 217 -9.46 -11.83 -25.84
N ASP A 218 -9.14 -10.61 -26.27
CA ASP A 218 -9.42 -10.13 -27.63
C ASP A 218 -8.64 -10.92 -28.69
N SER A 219 -7.35 -11.17 -28.44
CA SER A 219 -6.48 -11.97 -29.33
C SER A 219 -6.82 -13.48 -29.36
N GLY A 220 -7.72 -13.93 -28.49
CA GLY A 220 -8.15 -15.34 -28.40
C GLY A 220 -7.31 -16.19 -27.42
N ASP A 221 -6.33 -15.60 -26.74
CA ASP A 221 -5.59 -16.27 -25.66
C ASP A 221 -6.35 -16.22 -24.34
N ILE A 222 -7.39 -17.05 -24.27
CA ILE A 222 -8.29 -17.15 -23.12
C ILE A 222 -7.55 -17.64 -21.87
N ASN A 223 -6.56 -18.52 -22.02
CA ASN A 223 -5.84 -19.08 -20.88
C ASN A 223 -4.95 -18.02 -20.22
N ASN A 224 -4.29 -17.17 -21.02
CA ASN A 224 -3.54 -16.05 -20.47
C ASN A 224 -4.47 -15.03 -19.79
N ALA A 225 -5.64 -14.75 -20.39
CA ALA A 225 -6.65 -13.90 -19.76
C ALA A 225 -7.09 -14.41 -18.38
N MET A 226 -7.43 -15.71 -18.29
CA MET A 226 -7.77 -16.36 -17.02
C MET A 226 -6.60 -16.30 -16.01
N GLY A 227 -5.36 -16.50 -16.47
CA GLY A 227 -4.18 -16.45 -15.63
C GLY A 227 -3.95 -15.09 -14.98
N ASP A 228 -4.10 -14.02 -15.76
CA ASP A 228 -3.94 -12.65 -15.28
C ASP A 228 -5.03 -12.20 -14.30
N LEU A 229 -6.29 -12.54 -14.58
CA LEU A 229 -7.40 -12.26 -13.67
C LEU A 229 -7.23 -13.00 -12.32
N LEU A 230 -6.84 -14.29 -12.36
CA LEU A 230 -6.52 -15.03 -11.14
C LEU A 230 -5.32 -14.45 -10.39
N ALA A 231 -4.30 -13.99 -11.11
CA ALA A 231 -3.15 -13.31 -10.50
C ALA A 231 -3.60 -12.03 -9.77
N ALA A 232 -4.50 -11.25 -10.35
CA ALA A 232 -5.06 -10.05 -9.71
C ALA A 232 -5.85 -10.38 -8.44
N HIS A 233 -6.74 -11.38 -8.48
CA HIS A 233 -7.46 -11.85 -7.30
C HIS A 233 -6.52 -12.32 -6.17
N ARG A 234 -5.50 -13.11 -6.52
CA ARG A 234 -4.50 -13.61 -5.55
C ARG A 234 -3.66 -12.47 -4.99
N LEU A 235 -3.27 -11.51 -5.84
CA LEU A 235 -2.50 -10.34 -5.44
C LEU A 235 -3.26 -9.48 -4.41
N GLY A 236 -4.55 -9.24 -4.61
CA GLY A 236 -5.40 -8.54 -3.63
C GLY A 236 -5.35 -9.22 -2.26
N ARG A 237 -5.55 -10.55 -2.21
CA ARG A 237 -5.48 -11.33 -0.96
C ARG A 237 -4.10 -11.31 -0.31
N LEU A 238 -3.03 -11.34 -1.11
CA LEU A 238 -1.66 -11.29 -0.63
C LEU A 238 -1.35 -9.94 0.00
N ILE A 239 -1.55 -8.84 -0.72
CA ILE A 239 -1.33 -7.48 -0.20
C ILE A 239 -2.16 -7.24 1.06
N GLY A 240 -3.36 -7.79 1.08
CA GLY A 240 -4.25 -7.76 2.23
C GLY A 240 -3.70 -8.43 3.51
N GLN A 241 -2.62 -9.20 3.46
CA GLN A 241 -1.92 -9.70 4.66
C GLN A 241 -1.12 -8.61 5.38
N SER A 242 -0.93 -7.45 4.74
CA SER A 242 -0.30 -6.28 5.34
C SER A 242 -1.08 -5.80 6.56
N PRO A 243 -0.41 -5.27 7.60
CA PRO A 243 -1.05 -4.96 8.87
C PRO A 243 -2.09 -3.83 8.84
N THR A 244 -2.12 -2.97 7.83
CA THR A 244 -2.86 -1.69 7.90
C THR A 244 -4.21 -1.76 7.20
N VAL A 245 -5.19 -1.00 7.69
CA VAL A 245 -6.54 -0.97 7.09
C VAL A 245 -6.48 -0.46 5.65
N ILE A 246 -5.57 0.47 5.35
CA ILE A 246 -5.40 1.03 4.01
C ILE A 246 -5.00 -0.05 2.99
N HIS A 247 -4.11 -0.97 3.36
CA HIS A 247 -3.78 -2.11 2.50
C HIS A 247 -4.98 -3.04 2.27
N ALA A 248 -5.85 -3.22 3.27
CA ALA A 248 -7.09 -3.97 3.09
C ALA A 248 -8.04 -3.29 2.08
N LEU A 249 -8.13 -1.96 2.10
CA LEU A 249 -8.92 -1.21 1.10
C LEU A 249 -8.33 -1.33 -0.31
N VAL A 250 -7.00 -1.30 -0.44
CA VAL A 250 -6.30 -1.51 -1.72
C VAL A 250 -6.53 -2.93 -2.23
N ALA A 251 -6.45 -3.93 -1.35
CA ALA A 251 -6.75 -5.32 -1.66
C ALA A 251 -8.18 -5.49 -2.22
N ILE A 252 -9.18 -4.88 -1.57
CA ILE A 252 -10.58 -4.87 -2.04
C ILE A 252 -10.67 -4.22 -3.42
N SER A 253 -9.98 -3.10 -3.63
CA SER A 253 -9.98 -2.41 -4.93
C SER A 253 -9.42 -3.28 -6.05
N ILE A 254 -8.33 -4.02 -5.81
CA ILE A 254 -7.72 -4.91 -6.81
C ILE A 254 -8.66 -6.10 -7.11
N ASP A 255 -9.27 -6.68 -6.07
CA ASP A 255 -10.22 -7.79 -6.22
C ASP A 255 -11.50 -7.37 -6.97
N ALA A 256 -11.96 -6.14 -6.75
CA ALA A 256 -13.08 -5.56 -7.50
C ALA A 256 -12.74 -5.39 -8.99
N MET A 257 -11.55 -4.87 -9.32
CA MET A 257 -11.08 -4.77 -10.72
C MET A 257 -10.99 -6.15 -11.39
N ALA A 258 -10.49 -7.16 -10.67
CA ALA A 258 -10.44 -8.53 -11.17
C ALA A 258 -11.84 -9.10 -11.41
N SER A 259 -12.79 -8.80 -10.52
CA SER A 259 -14.21 -9.19 -10.67
C SER A 259 -14.88 -8.54 -11.89
N ASP A 260 -14.55 -7.28 -12.19
CA ASP A 260 -15.02 -6.62 -13.42
C ASP A 260 -14.43 -7.30 -14.67
N GLY A 261 -13.15 -7.70 -14.62
CA GLY A 261 -12.51 -8.50 -15.64
C GLY A 261 -13.15 -9.89 -15.82
N ASP A 262 -13.53 -10.55 -14.73
CA ASP A 262 -14.29 -11.82 -14.74
C ASP A 262 -15.63 -11.67 -15.44
N TYR A 263 -16.33 -10.56 -15.17
CA TYR A 263 -17.57 -10.23 -15.86
C TYR A 263 -17.32 -10.06 -17.37
N GLY A 264 -16.26 -9.36 -17.76
CA GLY A 264 -15.82 -9.22 -19.15
C GLY A 264 -15.53 -10.57 -19.82
N LEU A 265 -14.78 -11.44 -19.13
CA LEU A 265 -14.46 -12.80 -19.58
C LEU A 265 -15.72 -13.64 -19.78
N ALA A 266 -16.64 -13.64 -18.81
CA ALA A 266 -17.90 -14.39 -18.89
C ALA A 266 -18.81 -13.86 -20.02
N LYS A 267 -18.90 -12.54 -20.17
CA LYS A 267 -19.73 -11.88 -21.19
C LYS A 267 -19.21 -12.10 -22.62
N SER A 268 -17.91 -12.33 -22.78
CA SER A 268 -17.28 -12.55 -24.10
C SER A 268 -17.86 -13.74 -24.87
N LYS A 269 -18.47 -14.72 -24.18
CA LYS A 269 -18.93 -16.01 -24.73
C LYS A 269 -17.81 -16.82 -25.41
N ARG A 270 -16.54 -16.53 -25.11
CA ARG A 270 -15.37 -17.22 -25.68
C ARG A 270 -14.95 -18.44 -24.86
N LEU A 271 -15.34 -18.53 -23.58
CA LEU A 271 -15.01 -19.67 -22.71
C LEU A 271 -15.65 -20.99 -23.20
N SER A 272 -14.83 -22.03 -23.35
CA SER A 272 -15.35 -23.40 -23.43
C SER A 272 -15.94 -23.84 -22.09
N THR A 273 -16.81 -24.85 -22.11
CA THR A 273 -17.37 -25.44 -20.87
C THR A 273 -16.29 -25.95 -19.92
N VAL A 274 -15.19 -26.50 -20.45
CA VAL A 274 -14.06 -26.99 -19.64
C VAL A 274 -13.34 -25.83 -18.97
N GLN A 275 -13.02 -24.77 -19.73
CA GLN A 275 -12.38 -23.57 -19.18
C GLN A 275 -13.25 -22.88 -18.13
N ALA A 276 -14.55 -22.69 -18.40
CA ALA A 276 -15.46 -22.07 -17.44
C ALA A 276 -15.53 -22.83 -16.11
N LYS A 277 -15.61 -24.17 -16.16
CA LYS A 277 -15.60 -25.01 -14.94
C LYS A 277 -14.27 -24.96 -14.21
N SER A 278 -13.16 -25.00 -14.94
CA SER A 278 -11.82 -24.89 -14.35
C SER A 278 -11.62 -23.54 -13.67
N TYR A 279 -12.02 -22.46 -14.34
CA TYR A 279 -11.91 -21.10 -13.82
C TYR A 279 -12.75 -20.90 -12.56
N LEU A 280 -14.01 -21.33 -12.59
CA LEU A 280 -14.89 -21.28 -11.43
C LEU A 280 -14.30 -22.03 -10.23
N ARG A 281 -13.68 -23.20 -10.46
CA ARG A 281 -13.00 -23.95 -9.40
C ARG A 281 -11.85 -23.17 -8.80
N GLU A 282 -11.02 -22.53 -9.62
CA GLU A 282 -9.92 -21.68 -9.14
C GLU A 282 -10.43 -20.53 -8.29
N LEU A 283 -11.51 -19.84 -8.71
CA LEU A 283 -12.13 -18.76 -7.91
C LEU A 283 -12.69 -19.27 -6.57
N GLN A 284 -13.31 -20.45 -6.55
CA GLN A 284 -13.93 -21.02 -5.35
C GLN A 284 -12.92 -21.46 -4.28
N ILE A 285 -11.68 -21.78 -4.66
CA ILE A 285 -10.63 -22.18 -3.70
C ILE A 285 -9.81 -21.00 -3.17
N LEU A 286 -10.02 -19.79 -3.72
CA LEU A 286 -9.35 -18.60 -3.22
C LEU A 286 -9.71 -18.37 -1.75
N GLN A 287 -8.71 -17.98 -0.96
CA GLN A 287 -8.93 -17.60 0.44
C GLN A 287 -9.90 -16.40 0.52
N PRO A 288 -10.61 -16.19 1.63
CA PRO A 288 -11.36 -14.95 1.82
C PRO A 288 -10.43 -13.72 1.71
N LEU A 289 -11.00 -12.58 1.33
CA LEU A 289 -10.30 -11.31 1.54
C LEU A 289 -10.03 -11.11 3.05
N PRO A 290 -9.00 -10.34 3.41
CA PRO A 290 -8.61 -10.14 4.80
C PRO A 290 -9.73 -9.52 5.64
N ASP A 291 -9.76 -9.91 6.91
CA ASP A 291 -10.68 -9.33 7.88
C ASP A 291 -10.19 -7.96 8.37
N ILE A 292 -10.90 -6.90 7.99
CA ILE A 292 -10.62 -5.54 8.45
C ILE A 292 -10.65 -5.45 9.98
N VAL A 293 -11.46 -6.28 10.66
CA VAL A 293 -11.50 -6.33 12.11
C VAL A 293 -10.16 -6.75 12.69
N GLU A 294 -9.45 -7.71 12.07
CA GLU A 294 -8.12 -8.11 12.53
C GLU A 294 -7.12 -6.95 12.39
N MET A 295 -7.14 -6.23 11.26
CA MET A 295 -6.24 -5.09 11.03
C MET A 295 -6.46 -3.99 12.07
N HIS A 296 -7.73 -3.70 12.38
CA HIS A 296 -8.09 -2.75 13.42
C HIS A 296 -7.71 -3.25 14.83
N ASP A 297 -7.95 -4.53 15.14
CA ASP A 297 -7.65 -5.14 16.44
C ASP A 297 -6.16 -5.19 16.76
N VAL A 298 -5.32 -5.24 15.71
CA VAL A 298 -3.88 -5.38 15.83
C VAL A 298 -3.17 -4.07 15.52
N PHE A 299 -3.04 -3.68 14.25
CA PHE A 299 -2.15 -2.57 13.87
C PHE A 299 -2.72 -1.23 14.27
N GLU A 300 -3.97 -0.94 13.89
CA GLU A 300 -4.56 0.37 14.22
C GLU A 300 -4.61 0.56 15.73
N ARG A 301 -4.99 -0.48 16.49
CA ARG A 301 -4.89 -0.43 17.96
C ARG A 301 -3.47 -0.10 18.43
N CYS A 302 -2.45 -0.75 17.89
CA CYS A 302 -1.06 -0.50 18.29
C CYS A 302 -0.59 0.91 17.93
N PHE A 303 -0.98 1.40 16.75
CA PHE A 303 -0.75 2.77 16.33
C PHE A 303 -1.34 3.77 17.36
N HIS A 304 -2.61 3.59 17.73
CA HIS A 304 -3.29 4.46 18.70
C HIS A 304 -2.67 4.38 20.09
N LEU A 305 -2.35 3.17 20.56
CA LEU A 305 -1.74 2.99 21.88
C LEU A 305 -0.33 3.57 21.92
N GLU A 306 0.45 3.47 20.84
CA GLU A 306 1.76 4.12 20.77
C GLU A 306 1.62 5.65 20.72
N PHE A 307 0.64 6.17 19.99
CA PHE A 307 0.36 7.61 19.98
C PHE A 307 0.07 8.16 21.38
N VAL A 308 -0.79 7.49 22.16
CA VAL A 308 -1.08 7.85 23.56
C VAL A 308 0.18 7.73 24.44
N MET A 309 1.00 6.72 24.21
CA MET A 309 2.26 6.52 24.91
C MET A 309 3.27 7.63 24.60
N LEU A 310 3.32 8.12 23.35
CA LEU A 310 4.15 9.25 22.95
C LEU A 310 3.66 10.55 23.58
N LEU A 311 2.34 10.80 23.62
CA LEU A 311 1.74 11.92 24.35
C LEU A 311 2.14 11.90 25.83
N PHE A 312 2.08 10.73 26.46
CA PHE A 312 2.46 10.55 27.86
C PHE A 312 3.94 10.88 28.11
N ARG A 313 4.82 10.51 27.18
CA ARG A 313 6.28 10.65 27.34
C ARG A 313 6.84 12.01 26.97
N LEU A 314 6.41 12.53 25.82
CA LEU A 314 6.94 13.76 25.24
C LEU A 314 6.14 14.98 25.68
N GLY A 315 4.93 14.76 26.20
CA GLY A 315 3.97 15.82 26.45
C GLY A 315 3.31 16.31 25.15
N PRO A 316 2.15 16.99 25.26
CA PRO A 316 1.39 17.43 24.09
C PRO A 316 2.13 18.47 23.23
N GLY A 317 2.96 19.31 23.84
CA GLY A 317 3.67 20.38 23.12
C GLY A 317 4.71 19.86 22.11
N THR A 318 5.49 18.85 22.48
CA THR A 318 6.45 18.21 21.58
C THR A 318 5.75 17.42 20.48
N LEU A 319 4.62 16.78 20.77
CA LEU A 319 3.87 16.07 19.74
C LEU A 319 3.21 17.02 18.74
N ASP A 320 2.69 18.16 19.19
CA ASP A 320 2.16 19.18 18.28
C ASP A 320 3.24 19.73 17.33
N GLU A 321 4.50 19.81 17.77
CA GLU A 321 5.61 20.24 16.92
C GLU A 321 5.95 19.19 15.86
N ILE A 322 6.00 17.90 16.26
CA ILE A 322 6.18 16.77 15.33
C ILE A 322 5.05 16.76 14.29
N LEU A 323 3.79 16.81 14.73
CA LEU A 323 2.63 16.81 13.82
C LEU A 323 2.61 18.04 12.91
N ARG A 324 3.01 19.22 13.41
CA ARG A 324 3.10 20.43 12.57
C ARG A 324 4.19 20.30 11.51
N ASN A 325 5.31 19.66 11.82
CA ASN A 325 6.37 19.45 10.84
C ASN A 325 5.94 18.44 9.77
N GLU A 326 5.29 17.34 10.16
CA GLU A 326 4.67 16.39 9.22
C GLU A 326 3.64 17.06 8.30
N LEU A 327 2.76 17.89 8.87
CA LEU A 327 1.74 18.63 8.11
C LEU A 327 2.35 19.69 7.18
N LYS A 328 3.44 20.37 7.57
CA LYS A 328 4.14 21.34 6.72
C LYS A 328 4.78 20.67 5.52
N VAL A 329 5.48 19.55 5.72
CA VAL A 329 6.06 18.76 4.62
C VAL A 329 4.97 18.30 3.66
N SER A 330 3.81 17.91 4.20
CA SER A 330 2.65 17.52 3.40
C SER A 330 2.05 18.70 2.60
N ALA A 331 1.94 19.88 3.22
CA ALA A 331 1.46 21.10 2.57
C ALA A 331 2.40 21.61 1.48
N GLU A 332 3.70 21.64 1.74
CA GLU A 332 4.73 22.01 0.77
C GLU A 332 4.75 21.05 -0.42
N TRP A 333 4.55 19.75 -0.20
CA TRP A 333 4.40 18.82 -1.31
C TRP A 333 3.12 19.07 -2.11
N MET A 334 1.98 19.31 -1.45
CA MET A 334 0.72 19.61 -2.14
C MET A 334 0.85 20.88 -3.00
N GLU A 335 1.47 21.94 -2.48
CA GLU A 335 1.72 23.18 -3.24
C GLU A 335 2.66 22.96 -4.43
N ASN A 336 3.63 22.07 -4.32
CA ASN A 336 4.61 21.82 -5.38
C ASN A 336 4.16 20.77 -6.42
N ASN A 337 3.14 19.96 -6.13
CA ASN A 337 2.75 18.81 -6.96
C ASN A 337 1.27 18.80 -7.38
N ILE A 338 0.44 19.68 -6.82
CA ILE A 338 -0.91 19.94 -7.29
C ILE A 338 -0.86 21.24 -8.10
N PRO A 339 -1.23 21.25 -9.40
CA PRO A 339 -1.23 22.47 -10.19
C PRO A 339 -2.12 23.54 -9.56
N ASP A 340 -1.69 24.80 -9.65
CA ASP A 340 -2.32 25.95 -9.02
C ASP A 340 -3.82 25.99 -9.35
N THR A 341 -4.65 26.20 -8.34
CA THR A 341 -6.10 26.37 -8.47
C THR A 341 -6.51 27.48 -9.46
N ALA A 342 -5.58 28.36 -9.85
CA ALA A 342 -5.75 29.30 -10.95
C ALA A 342 -5.86 28.63 -12.34
N GLU A 343 -5.15 27.52 -12.60
CA GLU A 343 -5.25 26.78 -13.87
C GLU A 343 -6.55 25.97 -13.97
N LEU A 344 -7.08 25.45 -12.86
CA LEU A 344 -8.37 24.75 -12.82
C LEU A 344 -9.59 25.67 -13.05
N ASN A 345 -9.47 26.96 -12.72
CA ASN A 345 -10.52 27.95 -12.96
C ASN A 345 -10.47 28.57 -14.37
N ALA A 346 -9.41 28.32 -15.15
CA ALA A 346 -9.31 28.76 -16.54
C ALA A 346 -9.98 27.77 -17.53
N VAL A 347 -10.47 26.62 -17.04
CA VAL A 347 -11.18 25.58 -17.81
C VAL A 347 -12.70 25.55 -17.52
N ARG A 348 -13.22 26.56 -16.83
CA ARG A 348 -14.66 26.86 -16.75
C ARG A 348 -14.97 28.12 -17.56
#